data_AF-A0A7S1BTL1-F1
#
_entry.id   AF-A0A7S1BTL1-F1
#
_cell.length_a   1.000
_cell.length_b   1.000
_cell.length_c   1.000
_cell.angle_alpha   90.00
_cell.angle_beta   90.00
_cell.angle_gamma   90.00
#
_symmetry.space_group_name_H-M   'P 1'
#
loop_
_entity.id
_entity.type
_entity.pdbx_description
1 polymer ?
#
loop_
_entity_poly.entity_id
_entity_poly.type
_entity_poly.pdbx_seq_one_letter_code
_entity_poly.pdbx_strand_id
1 'polypeptide(L)'
;MEKIPMPALKAFVDDFFVLKTQIRLIEHLPELSRITVSLLDNGAGPALIVEAAARTADEIAAYRKAVGSEATTDRATAEGALRSFVSRVVVGAEACPYARSPDLAAVGLEAKGVSPGPVAYRFSPTSDACVAVAAFWQSCIELLSAPPEEISTTLLSLPNVDGGDHARFAAVVEVISRYLCLYRGDGIFGLVHFHPEYDRGSIYPLDKPLYGHLPPMGWLRPMMRKCGSSKAADTLTDEELALSNYQRRAPHTMINILRVSHLDAATGGKSIVDLDIGGGVIEKASGINLYSKNAIRLAAIGKANLEAGLGAEVAMQN
;
A
#
# COMPACT_ATOMS: atom_id res chain seq x y z
N MET A 1 -4.09 -31.54 6.46
CA MET A 1 -4.68 -30.42 5.70
C MET A 1 -5.55 -29.65 6.67
N GLU A 2 -5.24 -28.37 6.89
CA GLU A 2 -6.14 -27.49 7.65
C GLU A 2 -7.51 -27.45 6.95
N LYS A 3 -8.58 -27.57 7.74
CA LYS A 3 -9.94 -27.49 7.20
C LYS A 3 -10.25 -26.02 6.94
N ILE A 4 -10.15 -25.58 5.68
CA ILE A 4 -10.66 -24.25 5.30
C ILE A 4 -12.18 -24.26 5.50
N PRO A 5 -12.75 -23.38 6.34
CA PRO A 5 -14.19 -23.38 6.59
C PRO A 5 -14.96 -22.99 5.32
N MET A 6 -16.03 -23.72 5.00
CA MET A 6 -16.92 -23.38 3.88
C MET A 6 -17.44 -21.93 3.92
N PRO A 7 -17.78 -21.34 5.08
CA PRO A 7 -18.16 -19.93 5.14
C PRO A 7 -17.08 -18.98 4.62
N ALA A 8 -15.79 -19.28 4.82
CA ALA A 8 -14.70 -18.46 4.32
C ALA A 8 -14.57 -18.55 2.79
N LEU A 9 -14.74 -19.75 2.22
CA LEU A 9 -14.78 -19.93 0.77
C LEU A 9 -15.97 -19.23 0.13
N LYS A 10 -17.15 -19.34 0.76
CA LYS A 10 -18.36 -18.64 0.31
C LYS A 10 -18.18 -17.13 0.33
N ALA A 11 -17.63 -16.59 1.42
CA ALA A 11 -17.36 -15.16 1.54
C ALA A 11 -16.39 -14.69 0.44
N PHE A 12 -15.37 -15.48 0.10
CA PHE A 12 -14.47 -15.17 -1.02
C PHE A 12 -15.19 -15.11 -2.37
N VAL A 13 -16.04 -16.10 -2.66
CA VAL A 13 -16.81 -16.15 -3.91
C VAL A 13 -17.77 -14.96 -4.00
N ASP A 14 -18.56 -14.71 -2.95
CA ASP A 14 -19.50 -13.59 -2.89
C ASP A 14 -18.76 -12.25 -3.07
N ASP A 15 -17.62 -12.08 -2.41
CA ASP A 15 -16.80 -10.87 -2.49
C ASP A 15 -16.18 -10.66 -3.89
N PHE A 16 -15.71 -11.74 -4.53
CA PHE A 16 -15.21 -11.72 -5.91
C PHE A 16 -16.30 -11.31 -6.90
N PHE A 17 -17.54 -11.79 -6.72
CA PHE A 17 -18.67 -11.34 -7.53
C PHE A 17 -18.94 -9.84 -7.34
N VAL A 18 -18.89 -9.33 -6.11
CA VAL A 18 -19.05 -7.89 -5.86
C VAL A 18 -17.94 -7.08 -6.54
N LEU A 19 -16.69 -7.52 -6.51
CA LEU A 19 -15.60 -6.87 -7.25
C LEU A 19 -15.92 -6.75 -8.75
N LYS A 20 -16.45 -7.80 -9.37
CA LYS A 20 -16.81 -7.79 -10.80
C LYS A 20 -17.95 -6.84 -11.16
N THR A 21 -18.79 -6.46 -10.20
CA THR A 21 -19.85 -5.46 -10.43
C THR A 21 -19.35 -4.02 -10.41
N GLN A 22 -18.11 -3.78 -9.97
CA GLN A 22 -17.55 -2.43 -9.88
C GLN A 22 -16.92 -2.03 -11.21
N ILE A 23 -17.66 -1.26 -12.01
CA ILE A 23 -17.24 -0.78 -13.33
C ILE A 23 -15.84 -0.17 -13.28
N ARG A 24 -15.59 0.74 -12.33
CA ARG A 24 -14.28 1.38 -12.12
C ARG A 24 -13.13 0.37 -11.96
N LEU A 25 -13.35 -0.77 -11.29
CA LEU A 25 -12.29 -1.77 -11.10
C LEU A 25 -12.08 -2.55 -12.39
N ILE A 26 -13.15 -2.92 -13.07
CA ILE A 26 -13.10 -3.69 -14.31
C ILE A 26 -12.48 -2.89 -15.47
N GLU A 27 -12.70 -1.57 -15.52
CA GLU A 27 -12.06 -0.69 -16.49
C GLU A 27 -10.53 -0.73 -16.38
N HIS A 28 -10.00 -0.78 -15.16
CA HIS A 28 -8.55 -0.81 -14.94
C HIS A 28 -7.96 -2.22 -14.77
N LEU A 29 -8.79 -3.23 -14.49
CA LEU A 29 -8.43 -4.65 -14.34
C LEU A 29 -9.31 -5.56 -15.22
N PRO A 30 -9.27 -5.40 -16.55
CA PRO A 30 -10.08 -6.19 -17.47
C PRO A 30 -9.84 -7.71 -17.34
N GLU A 31 -8.67 -8.11 -16.85
CA GLU A 31 -8.34 -9.51 -16.53
C GLU A 31 -9.34 -10.18 -15.58
N LEU A 32 -9.96 -9.44 -14.66
CA LEU A 32 -10.93 -9.98 -13.70
C LEU A 32 -12.23 -10.42 -14.36
N SER A 33 -12.62 -9.81 -15.48
CA SER A 33 -13.85 -10.17 -16.21
C SER A 33 -13.82 -11.61 -16.70
N ARG A 34 -12.62 -12.11 -17.02
CA ARG A 34 -12.38 -13.44 -17.58
C ARG A 34 -12.39 -14.54 -16.53
N ILE A 35 -12.21 -14.18 -15.26
CA ILE A 35 -12.11 -15.13 -14.16
C ILE A 35 -13.51 -15.33 -13.57
N THR A 36 -13.90 -16.58 -13.42
CA THR A 36 -15.10 -17.01 -12.70
C THR A 36 -14.65 -17.85 -11.52
N VAL A 37 -15.18 -17.54 -10.33
CA VAL A 37 -14.92 -18.31 -9.12
C VAL A 37 -16.25 -18.86 -8.62
N SER A 38 -16.30 -20.15 -8.33
CA SER A 38 -17.48 -20.81 -7.76
C SER A 38 -17.09 -21.84 -6.69
N LEU A 39 -18.09 -22.34 -5.95
CA LEU A 39 -17.90 -23.39 -4.96
C LEU A 39 -18.21 -24.76 -5.57
N LEU A 40 -17.42 -25.77 -5.22
CA LEU A 40 -17.74 -27.16 -5.53
C LEU A 40 -18.78 -27.69 -4.54
N ASP A 41 -20.05 -27.75 -4.94
CA ASP A 41 -21.18 -28.06 -4.05
C ASP A 41 -21.55 -29.57 -3.97
N ASN A 42 -20.79 -30.46 -4.62
CA ASN A 42 -21.20 -31.86 -4.84
C ASN A 42 -20.55 -32.88 -3.88
N GLY A 43 -20.39 -32.55 -2.60
CA GLY A 43 -19.93 -33.52 -1.59
C GLY A 43 -18.45 -33.94 -1.66
N ALA A 44 -17.65 -33.34 -2.56
CA ALA A 44 -16.22 -33.58 -2.69
C ALA A 44 -15.35 -32.72 -1.74
N GLY A 45 -15.98 -31.94 -0.86
CA GLY A 45 -15.32 -31.09 0.15
C GLY A 45 -15.28 -29.60 -0.22
N PRO A 46 -14.75 -28.75 0.69
CA PRO A 46 -14.66 -27.30 0.48
C PRO A 46 -13.58 -26.98 -0.56
N ALA A 47 -13.99 -26.77 -1.81
CA ALA A 47 -13.10 -26.37 -2.89
C ALA A 47 -13.64 -25.17 -3.67
N LEU A 48 -12.71 -24.32 -4.11
CA LEU A 48 -12.97 -23.28 -5.10
C LEU A 48 -12.72 -23.85 -6.49
N ILE A 49 -13.64 -23.57 -7.41
CA ILE A 49 -13.45 -23.77 -8.83
C ILE A 49 -13.10 -22.39 -9.41
N VAL A 50 -11.93 -22.29 -10.04
CA VAL A 50 -11.48 -21.08 -10.73
C VAL A 50 -11.39 -21.39 -12.21
N GLU A 51 -12.22 -20.74 -12.99
CA GLU A 51 -12.25 -20.86 -14.45
C GLU A 51 -11.81 -19.54 -15.07
N ALA A 52 -10.99 -19.63 -16.12
CA ALA A 52 -10.56 -18.45 -16.87
C ALA A 52 -10.92 -18.64 -18.35
N ALA A 53 -11.68 -17.70 -18.91
CA ALA A 53 -11.96 -17.68 -20.34
C ALA A 53 -10.65 -17.56 -21.15
N ALA A 54 -10.60 -18.06 -22.38
CA ALA A 54 -9.43 -17.88 -23.25
C ALA A 54 -9.20 -16.39 -23.56
N ARG A 55 -7.94 -15.95 -23.74
CA ARG A 55 -7.64 -14.56 -24.16
C ARG A 55 -8.09 -14.34 -25.60
N THR A 56 -8.71 -13.21 -25.88
CA THR A 56 -8.97 -12.78 -27.26
C THR A 56 -7.64 -12.45 -27.95
N ALA A 57 -7.63 -12.41 -29.29
CA ALA A 57 -6.43 -12.04 -30.03
C ALA A 57 -5.92 -10.64 -29.64
N ASP A 58 -6.84 -9.70 -29.43
CA ASP A 58 -6.52 -8.33 -29.01
C ASP A 58 -5.93 -8.28 -27.60
N GLU A 59 -6.49 -9.05 -26.66
CA GLU A 59 -5.95 -9.19 -25.30
C GLU A 59 -4.53 -9.80 -25.32
N ILE A 60 -4.29 -10.79 -26.17
CA ILE A 60 -2.95 -11.38 -26.34
C ILE A 60 -1.98 -10.35 -26.92
N ALA A 61 -2.40 -9.57 -27.90
CA ALA A 61 -1.57 -8.52 -28.50
C ALA A 61 -1.25 -7.41 -27.50
N ALA A 62 -2.25 -6.95 -26.74
CA ALA A 62 -2.08 -5.95 -25.68
C ALA A 62 -1.14 -6.46 -24.58
N TYR A 63 -1.33 -7.70 -24.12
CA TYR A 63 -0.44 -8.34 -23.15
C TYR A 63 1.00 -8.44 -23.67
N ARG A 64 1.21 -8.89 -24.91
CA ARG A 64 2.56 -8.97 -25.50
C ARG A 64 3.23 -7.61 -25.60
N LYS A 65 2.46 -6.56 -25.92
CA LYS A 65 2.96 -5.19 -25.93
C LYS A 65 3.40 -4.75 -24.52
N ALA A 66 2.59 -5.03 -23.50
CA ALA A 66 2.90 -4.69 -22.12
C ALA A 66 4.14 -5.45 -21.60
N VAL A 67 4.20 -6.77 -21.82
CA VAL A 67 5.37 -7.59 -21.44
C VAL A 67 6.62 -7.19 -22.20
N GLY A 68 6.50 -6.78 -23.47
CA GLY A 68 7.62 -6.26 -24.24
C GLY A 68 8.26 -5.01 -23.63
N SER A 69 7.49 -4.19 -22.91
CA SER A 69 8.00 -3.07 -22.14
C SER A 69 8.48 -3.44 -20.72
N GLU A 70 8.08 -4.58 -20.16
CA GLU A 70 8.52 -5.00 -18.80
C GLU A 70 10.03 -5.26 -18.72
N ALA A 71 10.65 -5.65 -19.84
CA ALA A 71 12.05 -6.06 -19.93
C ALA A 71 13.06 -4.92 -19.66
N THR A 72 12.61 -3.67 -19.48
CA THR A 72 13.50 -2.51 -19.28
C THR A 72 13.86 -2.25 -17.83
N THR A 73 13.05 -2.70 -16.86
CA THR A 73 13.28 -2.36 -15.46
C THR A 73 14.14 -3.43 -14.79
N ASP A 74 15.40 -3.11 -14.53
CA ASP A 74 16.31 -3.98 -13.80
C ASP A 74 15.99 -4.02 -12.29
N ARG A 75 16.18 -5.20 -11.68
CA ARG A 75 15.93 -5.40 -10.25
C ARG A 75 16.85 -4.53 -9.40
N ALA A 76 18.14 -4.49 -9.72
CA ALA A 76 19.12 -3.78 -8.90
C ALA A 76 18.89 -2.26 -8.98
N THR A 77 18.52 -1.72 -10.15
CA THR A 77 18.16 -0.30 -10.28
C THR A 77 16.89 0.04 -9.52
N ALA A 78 15.84 -0.79 -9.59
CA ALA A 78 14.61 -0.59 -8.84
C ALA A 78 14.85 -0.64 -7.31
N GLU A 79 15.60 -1.64 -6.82
CA GLU A 79 15.96 -1.71 -5.40
C GLU A 79 16.83 -0.53 -4.97
N GLY A 80 17.78 -0.09 -5.81
CA GLY A 80 18.63 1.07 -5.55
C GLY A 80 17.84 2.38 -5.44
N ALA A 81 16.94 2.63 -6.41
CA ALA A 81 16.03 3.78 -6.38
C ALA A 81 15.14 3.76 -5.13
N LEU A 82 14.64 2.58 -4.76
CA LEU A 82 13.80 2.43 -3.58
C LEU A 82 14.57 2.67 -2.28
N ARG A 83 15.80 2.18 -2.15
CA ARG A 83 16.67 2.50 -0.99
C ARG A 83 16.96 4.00 -0.90
N SER A 84 17.15 4.68 -2.04
CA SER A 84 17.29 6.15 -2.08
C SER A 84 16.03 6.84 -1.55
N PHE A 85 14.84 6.41 -1.99
CA PHE A 85 13.56 6.91 -1.46
C PHE A 85 13.43 6.71 0.06
N VAL A 86 13.75 5.51 0.56
CA VAL A 86 13.71 5.22 2.01
C VAL A 86 14.71 6.11 2.75
N SER A 87 15.92 6.29 2.23
CA SER A 87 16.93 7.19 2.82
C SER A 87 16.42 8.62 2.93
N ARG A 88 15.81 9.14 1.87
CA ARG A 88 15.41 10.55 1.76
C ARG A 88 14.12 10.85 2.51
N VAL A 89 13.08 10.06 2.29
CA VAL A 89 11.73 10.34 2.82
C VAL A 89 11.50 9.66 4.15
N VAL A 90 11.74 8.35 4.23
CA VAL A 90 11.41 7.58 5.43
C VAL A 90 12.35 7.93 6.57
N VAL A 91 13.66 7.99 6.30
CA VAL A 91 14.70 8.33 7.28
C VAL A 91 14.96 9.85 7.31
N GLY A 92 15.32 10.45 6.17
CA GLY A 92 15.78 11.84 6.10
C GLY A 92 14.72 12.89 6.43
N ALA A 93 13.50 12.73 5.93
CA ALA A 93 12.34 13.53 6.32
C ALA A 93 11.64 12.99 7.59
N GLU A 94 12.20 11.92 8.18
CA GLU A 94 11.68 11.22 9.35
C GLU A 94 10.19 10.87 9.21
N ALA A 95 9.76 10.44 8.03
CA ALA A 95 8.37 10.04 7.80
C ALA A 95 7.99 8.77 8.57
N CYS A 96 8.98 7.95 8.99
CA CYS A 96 8.81 6.88 9.97
C CYS A 96 9.84 7.04 11.10
N PRO A 97 9.42 7.23 12.37
CA PRO A 97 10.36 7.40 13.48
C PRO A 97 11.10 6.11 13.87
N TYR A 98 10.70 4.97 13.30
CA TYR A 98 11.22 3.63 13.62
C TYR A 98 12.12 3.05 12.52
N ALA A 99 12.55 3.88 11.57
CA ALA A 99 13.54 3.54 10.56
C ALA A 99 14.75 4.47 10.73
N ARG A 100 15.94 3.90 10.92
CA ARG A 100 17.20 4.67 11.06
C ARG A 100 18.12 4.55 9.86
N SER A 101 17.90 3.53 9.03
CA SER A 101 18.59 3.33 7.77
C SER A 101 17.61 2.72 6.76
N PRO A 102 17.96 2.69 5.48
CA PRO A 102 17.16 2.00 4.45
C PRO A 102 17.03 0.50 4.70
N ASP A 103 17.96 -0.07 5.46
CA ASP A 103 18.12 -1.52 5.55
C ASP A 103 17.59 -2.07 6.87
N LEU A 104 17.18 -1.22 7.81
CA LEU A 104 16.78 -1.61 9.16
C LEU A 104 15.48 -0.92 9.59
N ALA A 105 14.50 -1.73 9.98
CA ALA A 105 13.20 -1.29 10.50
C ALA A 105 13.02 -1.68 11.98
N ALA A 106 11.95 -1.18 12.58
CA ALA A 106 11.59 -1.38 13.99
C ALA A 106 12.65 -0.88 15.01
N VAL A 107 13.50 0.06 14.61
CA VAL A 107 14.50 0.66 15.49
C VAL A 107 13.82 1.55 16.53
N GLY A 108 14.20 1.42 17.81
CA GLY A 108 13.59 2.17 18.91
C GLY A 108 12.34 1.52 19.51
N LEU A 109 11.98 0.30 19.07
CA LEU A 109 10.87 -0.49 19.63
C LEU A 109 11.34 -1.58 20.61
N GLU A 110 12.64 -1.64 20.93
CA GLU A 110 13.26 -2.67 21.78
C GLU A 110 12.64 -2.68 23.17
N ALA A 111 12.41 -1.49 23.75
CA ALA A 111 11.76 -1.33 25.05
C ALA A 111 10.30 -1.85 25.07
N LYS A 112 9.72 -2.09 23.90
CA LYS A 112 8.38 -2.65 23.72
C LYS A 112 8.42 -4.12 23.24
N GLY A 113 9.58 -4.77 23.32
CA GLY A 113 9.76 -6.17 23.00
C GLY A 113 9.85 -6.48 21.50
N VAL A 114 10.11 -5.48 20.66
CA VAL A 114 10.31 -5.67 19.21
C VAL A 114 11.77 -5.42 18.87
N SER A 115 12.46 -6.47 18.43
CA SER A 115 13.83 -6.38 17.93
C SER A 115 13.85 -5.68 16.56
N PRO A 116 14.84 -4.80 16.29
CA PRO A 116 15.08 -4.32 14.94
C PRO A 116 15.45 -5.47 14.03
N GLY A 117 15.03 -5.38 12.78
CA GLY A 117 15.34 -6.38 11.78
C GLY A 117 15.42 -5.78 10.39
N PRO A 118 15.99 -6.51 9.42
CA PRO A 118 16.28 -5.95 8.13
C PRO A 118 15.00 -5.74 7.31
N VAL A 119 15.09 -4.81 6.36
CA VAL A 119 14.07 -4.57 5.34
C VAL A 119 14.30 -5.52 4.17
N ALA A 120 13.31 -6.36 3.88
CA ALA A 120 13.32 -7.22 2.70
C ALA A 120 12.87 -6.42 1.47
N TYR A 121 13.77 -6.22 0.51
CA TYR A 121 13.45 -5.65 -0.80
C TYR A 121 13.08 -6.80 -1.74
N ARG A 122 11.86 -6.78 -2.26
CA ARG A 122 11.32 -7.78 -3.19
C ARG A 122 10.89 -7.08 -4.46
N PHE A 123 10.98 -7.79 -5.58
CA PHE A 123 10.80 -7.21 -6.90
C PHE A 123 9.99 -8.15 -7.77
N SER A 124 8.96 -7.62 -8.42
CA SER A 124 8.24 -8.30 -9.49
C SER A 124 8.10 -7.35 -10.69
N PRO A 125 8.67 -7.69 -11.86
CA PRO A 125 8.61 -6.84 -13.05
C PRO A 125 7.26 -6.93 -13.77
N THR A 126 6.29 -7.67 -13.22
CA THR A 126 5.02 -7.95 -13.91
C THR A 126 4.16 -6.70 -14.10
N SER A 127 3.48 -6.60 -15.24
CA SER A 127 2.34 -5.71 -15.45
C SER A 127 1.00 -6.41 -15.20
N ASP A 128 1.00 -7.74 -15.06
CA ASP A 128 -0.20 -8.55 -14.82
C ASP A 128 -0.62 -8.48 -13.34
N ALA A 129 -1.87 -8.05 -13.10
CA ALA A 129 -2.37 -7.86 -11.74
C ALA A 129 -2.47 -9.18 -10.95
N CYS A 130 -2.76 -10.31 -11.60
CA CYS A 130 -2.83 -11.60 -10.91
C CYS A 130 -1.46 -12.00 -10.38
N VAL A 131 -0.40 -11.76 -11.17
CA VAL A 131 0.98 -12.01 -10.74
C VAL A 131 1.40 -11.03 -9.64
N ALA A 132 0.96 -9.77 -9.69
CA ALA A 132 1.22 -8.80 -8.62
C ALA A 132 0.56 -9.22 -7.30
N VAL A 133 -0.69 -9.68 -7.33
CA VAL A 133 -1.41 -10.23 -6.15
C VAL A 133 -0.71 -11.50 -5.63
N ALA A 134 -0.24 -12.38 -6.53
CA ALA A 134 0.53 -13.56 -6.12
C ALA A 134 1.86 -13.18 -5.44
N ALA A 135 2.59 -12.20 -5.98
CA ALA A 135 3.83 -11.69 -5.41
C ALA A 135 3.61 -11.06 -4.02
N PHE A 136 2.48 -10.36 -3.84
CA PHE A 136 2.05 -9.86 -2.54
C PHE A 136 1.87 -11.00 -1.52
N TRP A 137 1.09 -12.02 -1.85
CA TRP A 137 0.85 -13.14 -0.94
C TRP A 137 2.11 -13.95 -0.64
N GLN A 138 2.99 -14.13 -1.62
CA GLN A 138 4.31 -14.74 -1.41
C GLN A 138 5.15 -13.94 -0.40
N SER A 139 5.10 -12.60 -0.49
CA SER A 139 5.79 -11.71 0.44
C SER A 139 5.19 -11.77 1.85
N CYS A 140 3.87 -11.91 1.97
CA CYS A 140 3.20 -12.17 3.25
C CYS A 140 3.63 -13.50 3.88
N ILE A 141 3.67 -14.59 3.09
CA ILE A 141 4.10 -15.91 3.57
C ILE A 141 5.55 -15.86 4.05
N GLU A 142 6.44 -15.23 3.28
CA GLU A 142 7.83 -15.05 3.65
C GLU A 142 7.96 -14.26 4.96
N LEU A 143 7.27 -13.13 5.08
CA LEU A 143 7.29 -12.31 6.30
C LEU A 143 6.73 -13.09 7.51
N LEU A 144 5.70 -13.92 7.33
CA LEU A 144 5.19 -14.76 8.41
C LEU A 144 6.15 -15.88 8.83
N SER A 145 6.87 -16.44 7.87
CA SER A 145 7.73 -17.61 8.09
C SER A 145 9.08 -17.23 8.68
N ALA A 146 9.57 -16.01 8.41
CA ALA A 146 10.81 -15.51 8.97
C ALA A 146 10.58 -14.87 10.35
N PRO A 147 11.53 -15.02 11.30
CA PRO A 147 11.51 -14.24 12.54
C PRO A 147 11.73 -12.73 12.26
N PRO A 148 11.24 -11.82 13.13
CA PRO A 148 11.39 -10.38 12.95
C PRO A 148 12.83 -9.89 12.77
N GLU A 149 13.79 -10.55 13.43
CA GLU A 149 15.23 -10.25 13.35
C GLU A 149 15.83 -10.58 11.98
N GLU A 150 15.19 -11.47 11.21
CA GLU A 150 15.61 -11.84 9.85
C GLU A 150 14.85 -11.07 8.77
N ILE A 151 13.57 -10.75 9.01
CA ILE A 151 12.76 -9.87 8.16
C ILE A 151 11.78 -9.09 9.02
N SER A 152 12.02 -7.78 9.19
CA SER A 152 11.12 -6.92 9.97
C SER A 152 9.95 -6.39 9.13
N THR A 153 10.18 -6.15 7.84
CA THR A 153 9.19 -5.56 6.92
C THR A 153 9.60 -5.90 5.49
N THR A 154 8.63 -5.95 4.58
CA THR A 154 8.89 -6.20 3.16
C THR A 154 8.47 -5.01 2.31
N LEU A 155 9.38 -4.50 1.49
CA LEU A 155 9.08 -3.55 0.42
C LEU A 155 8.99 -4.31 -0.90
N LEU A 156 7.77 -4.50 -1.41
CA LEU A 156 7.50 -5.17 -2.67
C LEU A 156 7.38 -4.15 -3.81
N SER A 157 8.40 -4.06 -4.64
CA SER A 157 8.43 -3.28 -5.89
C SER A 157 7.61 -3.96 -6.99
N LEU A 158 6.74 -3.18 -7.63
CA LEU A 158 5.84 -3.61 -8.70
C LEU A 158 5.90 -2.66 -9.91
N PRO A 159 7.09 -2.25 -10.39
CA PRO A 159 7.28 -1.05 -11.21
C PRO A 159 6.47 -0.97 -12.50
N ASN A 160 5.99 -2.10 -13.03
CA ASN A 160 5.27 -2.15 -14.29
C ASN A 160 3.76 -2.40 -14.11
N VAL A 161 3.26 -2.55 -12.87
CA VAL A 161 1.87 -2.95 -12.60
C VAL A 161 0.85 -1.88 -12.94
N ASP A 162 1.22 -0.60 -12.83
CA ASP A 162 0.38 0.54 -13.19
C ASP A 162 0.28 0.73 -14.70
N GLY A 163 1.31 0.32 -15.47
CA GLY A 163 1.43 0.66 -16.88
C GLY A 163 1.44 2.17 -17.14
N GLY A 164 1.87 2.97 -16.16
CA GLY A 164 1.76 4.44 -16.18
C GLY A 164 0.38 4.98 -15.81
N ASP A 165 -0.54 4.14 -15.30
CA ASP A 165 -1.87 4.52 -14.84
C ASP A 165 -2.04 4.28 -13.32
N HIS A 166 -2.03 5.36 -12.55
CA HIS A 166 -2.25 5.30 -11.09
C HIS A 166 -3.57 4.61 -10.73
N ALA A 167 -4.62 4.77 -11.53
CA ALA A 167 -5.91 4.14 -11.25
C ALA A 167 -5.85 2.61 -11.38
N ARG A 168 -5.00 2.09 -12.29
CA ARG A 168 -4.70 0.66 -12.35
C ARG A 168 -4.01 0.15 -11.10
N PHE A 169 -2.97 0.82 -10.62
CA PHE A 169 -2.35 0.42 -9.34
C PHE A 169 -3.32 0.52 -8.16
N ALA A 170 -4.11 1.59 -8.09
CA ALA A 170 -5.14 1.75 -7.06
C ALA A 170 -6.15 0.58 -7.07
N ALA A 171 -6.57 0.13 -8.26
CA ALA A 171 -7.44 -1.03 -8.41
C ALA A 171 -6.76 -2.33 -7.92
N VAL A 172 -5.47 -2.55 -8.25
CA VAL A 172 -4.71 -3.72 -7.77
C VAL A 172 -4.62 -3.73 -6.24
N VAL A 173 -4.23 -2.61 -5.62
CA VAL A 173 -4.09 -2.55 -4.15
C VAL A 173 -5.43 -2.58 -3.43
N GLU A 174 -6.52 -2.19 -4.08
CA GLU A 174 -7.88 -2.39 -3.54
C GLU A 174 -8.22 -3.89 -3.45
N VAL A 175 -7.96 -4.65 -4.51
CA VAL A 175 -8.14 -6.11 -4.51
C VAL A 175 -7.33 -6.75 -3.38
N ILE A 176 -6.05 -6.37 -3.25
CA ILE A 176 -5.15 -6.83 -2.18
C ILE A 176 -5.73 -6.50 -0.80
N SER A 177 -6.08 -5.24 -0.56
CA SER A 177 -6.57 -4.76 0.74
C SER A 177 -7.88 -5.43 1.13
N ARG A 178 -8.79 -5.59 0.17
CA ARG A 178 -10.09 -6.21 0.40
C ARG A 178 -9.96 -7.66 0.83
N TYR A 179 -9.12 -8.44 0.13
CA TYR A 179 -8.90 -9.84 0.49
C TYR A 179 -8.08 -10.01 1.76
N LEU A 180 -7.15 -9.11 2.03
CA LEU A 180 -6.46 -9.08 3.32
C LEU A 180 -7.47 -8.92 4.47
N CYS A 181 -8.38 -7.94 4.36
CA CYS A 181 -9.43 -7.71 5.36
C CYS A 181 -10.42 -8.87 5.46
N LEU A 182 -10.82 -9.46 4.32
CA LEU A 182 -11.74 -10.61 4.29
C LEU A 182 -11.23 -11.77 5.15
N TYR A 183 -9.91 -12.01 5.11
CA TYR A 183 -9.26 -13.09 5.86
C TYR A 183 -8.66 -12.64 7.19
N ARG A 184 -9.02 -11.44 7.67
CA ARG A 184 -8.50 -10.85 8.92
C ARG A 184 -6.97 -10.72 8.93
N GLY A 185 -6.36 -10.69 7.75
CA GLY A 185 -4.94 -10.44 7.57
C GLY A 185 -4.56 -9.01 7.98
N ASP A 186 -5.51 -8.09 8.07
CA ASP A 186 -5.33 -6.74 8.63
C ASP A 186 -5.01 -6.74 10.14
N GLY A 187 -5.26 -7.86 10.83
CA GLY A 187 -4.79 -8.10 12.20
C GLY A 187 -3.38 -8.70 12.29
N ILE A 188 -2.76 -9.02 11.15
CA ILE A 188 -1.44 -9.68 11.07
C ILE A 188 -0.44 -8.77 10.36
N PHE A 189 -0.88 -8.15 9.26
CA PHE A 189 -0.11 -7.28 8.41
C PHE A 189 -0.65 -5.87 8.43
N GLY A 190 0.24 -4.89 8.32
CA GLY A 190 -0.09 -3.53 7.96
C GLY A 190 0.34 -3.27 6.52
N LEU A 191 -0.43 -2.52 5.77
CA LEU A 191 -0.07 -2.13 4.42
C LEU A 191 0.25 -0.65 4.31
N VAL A 192 1.09 -0.31 3.35
CA VAL A 192 1.27 1.04 2.85
C VAL A 192 1.51 1.01 1.35
N HIS A 193 0.74 1.78 0.59
CA HIS A 193 0.83 1.82 -0.88
C HIS A 193 1.56 3.08 -1.35
N PHE A 194 2.41 2.93 -2.36
CA PHE A 194 3.20 4.01 -2.94
C PHE A 194 3.09 4.01 -4.46
N HIS A 195 3.10 5.19 -5.05
CA HIS A 195 3.00 5.40 -6.50
C HIS A 195 3.76 6.68 -6.86
N PRO A 196 4.45 6.79 -8.02
CA PRO A 196 5.17 8.01 -8.42
C PRO A 196 4.31 9.28 -8.38
N GLU A 197 3.10 9.14 -8.89
CA GLU A 197 2.08 10.19 -8.92
C GLU A 197 1.06 10.08 -7.79
N TYR A 198 1.43 9.45 -6.65
CA TYR A 198 0.49 9.28 -5.54
C TYR A 198 -0.17 10.62 -5.20
N ASP A 199 -1.49 10.58 -5.16
CA ASP A 199 -2.34 11.65 -4.68
C ASP A 199 -3.50 11.05 -3.90
N ARG A 200 -3.60 11.39 -2.61
CA ARG A 200 -4.72 10.95 -1.81
C ARG A 200 -6.07 11.42 -2.39
N GLY A 201 -6.11 12.58 -3.06
CA GLY A 201 -7.30 13.14 -3.67
C GLY A 201 -7.87 12.37 -4.86
N SER A 202 -7.15 11.38 -5.40
CA SER A 202 -7.61 10.51 -6.49
C SER A 202 -7.96 9.08 -6.07
N ILE A 203 -7.80 8.77 -4.78
CA ILE A 203 -7.97 7.40 -4.25
C ILE A 203 -9.36 7.27 -3.60
N TYR A 204 -10.21 6.41 -4.16
CA TYR A 204 -11.57 6.22 -3.68
C TYR A 204 -11.65 5.24 -2.50
N PRO A 205 -12.47 5.53 -1.47
CA PRO A 205 -13.27 6.73 -1.28
C PRO A 205 -12.44 7.97 -0.91
N LEU A 206 -12.83 9.14 -1.44
CA LEU A 206 -12.04 10.38 -1.32
C LEU A 206 -12.04 10.96 0.10
N ASP A 207 -13.15 10.80 0.81
CA ASP A 207 -13.48 11.44 2.08
C ASP A 207 -13.47 10.48 3.28
N LYS A 208 -13.19 9.19 3.04
CA LYS A 208 -13.17 8.14 4.06
C LYS A 208 -11.79 7.48 4.15
N PRO A 209 -11.42 6.89 5.29
CA PRO A 209 -10.17 6.15 5.40
C PRO A 209 -10.18 4.96 4.44
N LEU A 210 -9.01 4.68 3.85
CA LEU A 210 -8.79 3.48 3.06
C LEU A 210 -7.52 2.80 3.54
N TYR A 211 -7.60 1.49 3.71
CA TYR A 211 -6.51 0.69 4.27
C TYR A 211 -5.25 0.79 3.40
N GLY A 212 -4.10 1.04 4.03
CA GLY A 212 -2.82 1.25 3.36
C GLY A 212 -2.60 2.63 2.72
N HIS A 213 -3.59 3.52 2.74
CA HIS A 213 -3.48 4.88 2.20
C HIS A 213 -3.35 5.95 3.29
N LEU A 214 -2.92 7.15 2.89
CA LEU A 214 -2.97 8.33 3.76
C LEU A 214 -4.41 8.65 4.19
N PRO A 215 -4.61 9.32 5.33
CA PRO A 215 -5.93 9.84 5.67
C PRO A 215 -6.41 10.86 4.61
N PRO A 216 -7.73 11.02 4.42
CA PRO A 216 -8.26 12.05 3.53
C PRO A 216 -7.66 13.43 3.80
N MET A 217 -7.42 14.21 2.74
CA MET A 217 -6.78 15.54 2.87
C MET A 217 -7.53 16.47 3.82
N GLY A 218 -8.87 16.42 3.80
CA GLY A 218 -9.73 17.19 4.71
C GLY A 218 -9.54 16.86 6.20
N TRP A 219 -8.93 15.71 6.52
CA TRP A 219 -8.69 15.29 7.91
C TRP A 219 -7.39 15.87 8.49
N LEU A 220 -6.46 16.36 7.65
CA LEU A 220 -5.13 16.80 8.12
C LEU A 220 -5.22 17.98 9.09
N ARG A 221 -6.01 19.02 8.81
CA ARG A 221 -6.17 20.16 9.73
C ARG A 221 -6.82 19.74 11.06
N PRO A 222 -7.93 18.98 11.08
CA PRO A 222 -8.44 18.37 12.31
C PRO A 222 -7.40 17.56 13.08
N MET A 223 -6.63 16.70 12.40
CA MET A 223 -5.59 15.88 13.01
C MET A 223 -4.50 16.75 13.66
N MET A 224 -4.06 17.80 12.96
CA MET A 224 -3.07 18.75 13.47
C MET A 224 -3.56 19.48 14.72
N ARG A 225 -4.81 19.95 14.72
CA ARG A 225 -5.41 20.59 15.91
C ARG A 225 -5.49 19.61 17.07
N LYS A 226 -5.94 18.38 16.82
CA LYS A 226 -6.06 17.32 17.84
C LYS A 226 -4.72 16.94 18.46
N CYS A 227 -3.63 16.97 17.69
CA CYS A 227 -2.28 16.69 18.19
C CYS A 227 -1.51 17.93 18.69
N GLY A 228 -2.17 19.06 18.92
CA GLY A 228 -1.56 20.27 19.48
C GLY A 228 -0.76 21.11 18.48
N SER A 229 -0.88 20.84 17.19
CA SER A 229 -0.23 21.59 16.09
C SER A 229 -1.17 22.61 15.44
N SER A 230 -2.06 23.24 16.23
CA SER A 230 -3.09 24.17 15.71
C SER A 230 -2.52 25.33 14.90
N LYS A 231 -1.36 25.89 15.32
CA LYS A 231 -0.70 26.95 14.56
C LYS A 231 -0.43 26.52 13.11
N ALA A 232 0.16 25.34 12.91
CA ALA A 232 0.41 24.82 11.56
C ALA A 232 -0.91 24.53 10.81
N ALA A 233 -1.92 24.03 11.51
CA ALA A 233 -3.25 23.79 10.95
C ALA A 233 -3.94 25.07 10.45
N ASP A 234 -3.55 26.24 10.95
CA ASP A 234 -4.13 27.53 10.57
C ASP A 234 -3.24 28.31 9.59
N THR A 235 -1.93 28.06 9.57
CA THR A 235 -0.98 28.80 8.72
C THR A 235 -0.61 28.12 7.41
N LEU A 236 -0.58 26.78 7.36
CA LEU A 236 -0.21 26.07 6.13
C LEU A 236 -1.32 26.21 5.08
N THR A 237 -0.96 26.46 3.83
CA THR A 237 -1.91 26.48 2.70
C THR A 237 -2.33 25.07 2.30
N ASP A 238 -3.39 24.93 1.50
CA ASP A 238 -3.81 23.61 1.01
C ASP A 238 -2.77 22.99 0.07
N GLU A 239 -2.05 23.82 -0.71
CA GLU A 239 -0.93 23.38 -1.55
C GLU A 239 0.24 22.85 -0.71
N GLU A 240 0.55 23.49 0.42
CA GLU A 240 1.57 23.01 1.36
C GLU A 240 1.15 21.71 2.04
N LEU A 241 -0.13 21.59 2.43
CA LEU A 241 -0.66 20.35 2.98
C LEU A 241 -0.65 19.22 1.95
N ALA A 242 -0.91 19.51 0.67
CA ALA A 242 -0.85 18.53 -0.42
C ALA A 242 0.55 17.93 -0.60
N LEU A 243 1.61 18.60 -0.14
CA LEU A 243 2.96 18.02 -0.11
C LEU A 243 3.07 16.79 0.80
N SER A 244 2.10 16.57 1.71
CA SER A 244 2.01 15.34 2.50
C SER A 244 1.86 14.08 1.64
N ASN A 245 1.40 14.18 0.38
CA ASN A 245 1.38 13.08 -0.58
C ASN A 245 2.79 12.53 -0.88
N TYR A 246 3.85 13.33 -0.71
CA TYR A 246 5.24 12.86 -0.90
C TYR A 246 5.68 11.82 0.13
N GLN A 247 4.90 11.56 1.19
CA GLN A 247 5.07 10.37 2.02
C GLN A 247 4.90 9.06 1.24
N ARG A 248 4.16 9.12 0.12
CA ARG A 248 3.76 7.98 -0.70
C ARG A 248 4.21 8.09 -2.17
N ARG A 249 4.84 9.21 -2.56
CA ARG A 249 5.46 9.37 -3.88
C ARG A 249 6.84 8.73 -3.92
N ALA A 250 6.87 7.49 -4.39
CA ALA A 250 8.07 6.66 -4.55
C ALA A 250 8.49 6.61 -6.03
N PRO A 251 9.73 6.21 -6.38
CA PRO A 251 10.20 6.16 -7.77
C PRO A 251 9.35 5.28 -8.70
N HIS A 252 8.71 4.27 -8.13
CA HIS A 252 7.80 3.36 -8.83
C HIS A 252 6.75 2.85 -7.84
N THR A 253 5.79 2.09 -8.34
CA THR A 253 4.75 1.47 -7.51
C THR A 253 5.33 0.43 -6.57
N MET A 254 4.90 0.48 -5.30
CA MET A 254 5.29 -0.52 -4.33
C MET A 254 4.28 -0.67 -3.19
N ILE A 255 4.38 -1.81 -2.50
CA ILE A 255 3.64 -2.10 -1.28
C ILE A 255 4.64 -2.35 -0.16
N ASN A 256 4.54 -1.59 0.93
CA ASN A 256 5.20 -1.94 2.18
C ASN A 256 4.28 -2.83 3.01
N ILE A 257 4.75 -4.02 3.34
CA ILE A 257 4.08 -5.03 4.14
C ILE A 257 4.77 -5.06 5.50
N LEU A 258 4.04 -4.61 6.52
CA LEU A 258 4.49 -4.44 7.90
C LEU A 258 3.91 -5.56 8.77
N ARG A 259 4.57 -5.89 9.87
CA ARG A 259 3.98 -6.71 10.93
C ARG A 259 3.07 -5.86 11.81
N VAL A 260 1.85 -6.29 12.08
CA VAL A 260 0.94 -5.58 13.00
C VAL A 260 1.53 -5.50 14.40
N SER A 261 2.25 -6.52 14.86
CA SER A 261 2.94 -6.48 16.16
C SER A 261 3.92 -5.29 16.27
N HIS A 262 4.59 -4.93 15.17
CA HIS A 262 5.49 -3.76 15.14
C HIS A 262 4.68 -2.45 15.13
N LEU A 263 3.56 -2.43 14.42
CA LEU A 263 2.65 -1.27 14.42
C LEU A 263 2.02 -1.03 15.79
N ASP A 264 1.54 -2.08 16.46
CA ASP A 264 0.96 -2.02 17.79
C ASP A 264 1.98 -1.55 18.83
N ALA A 265 3.23 -2.06 18.73
CA ALA A 265 4.32 -1.56 19.54
C ALA A 265 4.57 -0.06 19.24
N ALA A 266 4.61 0.33 17.97
CA ALA A 266 4.85 1.71 17.55
C ALA A 266 3.78 2.70 18.02
N THR A 267 2.50 2.37 17.88
CA THR A 267 1.39 3.29 18.12
C THR A 267 0.80 3.18 19.53
N GLY A 268 0.99 2.03 20.19
CA GLY A 268 0.38 1.68 21.47
C GLY A 268 -1.10 1.33 21.33
N GLY A 269 -1.63 0.49 22.24
CA GLY A 269 -3.01 -0.03 22.18
C GLY A 269 -4.15 1.01 22.29
N LYS A 270 -3.86 2.31 22.29
CA LYS A 270 -4.84 3.42 22.33
C LYS A 270 -4.61 4.47 21.24
N SER A 271 -4.06 4.09 20.08
CA SER A 271 -3.73 5.04 19.02
C SER A 271 -4.90 5.57 18.21
N ILE A 272 -6.11 5.02 18.41
CA ILE A 272 -7.34 5.43 17.72
C ILE A 272 -8.05 6.49 18.55
N VAL A 273 -8.36 7.63 17.94
CA VAL A 273 -9.05 8.75 18.57
C VAL A 273 -10.31 9.13 17.82
N ASP A 274 -11.24 9.75 18.53
CA ASP A 274 -12.36 10.49 17.93
C ASP A 274 -11.87 11.82 17.37
N LEU A 275 -12.06 11.97 16.07
CA LEU A 275 -11.69 13.13 15.28
C LEU A 275 -12.95 13.81 14.74
N ASP A 276 -13.17 15.07 15.13
CA ASP A 276 -14.20 15.90 14.52
C ASP A 276 -13.69 16.41 13.17
N ILE A 277 -14.29 15.93 12.08
CA ILE A 277 -13.91 16.30 10.70
C ILE A 277 -14.74 17.46 10.16
N GLY A 278 -15.56 18.10 11.00
CA GLY A 278 -16.45 19.20 10.65
C GLY A 278 -17.91 18.77 10.49
N GLY A 279 -18.83 19.74 10.57
CA GLY A 279 -20.27 19.50 10.42
C GLY A 279 -20.89 18.60 11.50
N GLY A 280 -20.22 18.44 12.65
CA GLY A 280 -20.64 17.53 13.71
C GLY A 280 -20.36 16.05 13.42
N VAL A 281 -19.60 15.75 12.37
CA VAL A 281 -19.23 14.37 12.01
C VAL A 281 -17.97 13.97 12.77
N ILE A 282 -18.08 12.88 13.55
CA ILE A 282 -16.97 12.30 14.30
C ILE A 282 -16.55 11.00 13.63
N GLU A 283 -15.25 10.89 13.31
CA GLU A 283 -14.64 9.72 12.69
C GLU A 283 -13.54 9.12 13.58
N LYS A 284 -13.29 7.83 13.41
CA LYS A 284 -12.18 7.14 14.09
C LYS A 284 -10.90 7.33 13.28
N ALA A 285 -9.91 7.98 13.88
CA ALA A 285 -8.62 8.26 13.25
C ALA A 285 -7.46 7.62 14.01
N SER A 286 -6.48 7.08 13.30
CA SER A 286 -5.23 6.57 13.85
C SER A 286 -4.03 7.33 13.26
N GLY A 287 -2.88 7.25 13.94
CA GLY A 287 -1.64 7.85 13.43
C GLY A 287 -1.65 9.39 13.38
N ILE A 288 -2.55 10.07 14.10
CA ILE A 288 -2.72 11.53 14.05
C ILE A 288 -1.40 12.29 14.24
N ASN A 289 -0.57 11.84 15.18
CA ASN A 289 0.72 12.48 15.48
C ASN A 289 1.72 12.30 14.33
N LEU A 290 1.71 11.12 13.70
CA LEU A 290 2.62 10.79 12.61
C LEU A 290 2.27 11.60 11.37
N TYR A 291 1.00 11.55 10.94
CA TYR A 291 0.56 12.24 9.73
C TYR A 291 0.66 13.76 9.85
N SER A 292 0.32 14.34 10.99
CA SER A 292 0.48 15.77 11.24
C SER A 292 1.94 16.22 11.18
N LYS A 293 2.85 15.49 11.83
CA LYS A 293 4.30 15.79 11.79
C LYS A 293 4.85 15.68 10.38
N ASN A 294 4.48 14.63 9.65
CA ASN A 294 4.95 14.41 8.29
C ASN A 294 4.46 15.51 7.34
N ALA A 295 3.19 15.92 7.44
CA ALA A 295 2.66 17.03 6.63
C ALA A 295 3.43 18.34 6.89
N ILE A 296 3.69 18.68 8.16
CA ILE A 296 4.47 19.89 8.53
C ILE A 296 5.90 19.81 7.98
N ARG A 297 6.56 18.65 8.12
CA ARG A 297 7.95 18.45 7.66
C ARG A 297 8.07 18.54 6.15
N LEU A 298 7.17 17.89 5.41
CA LEU A 298 7.18 17.92 3.95
C LEU A 298 6.85 19.32 3.42
N ALA A 299 5.94 20.04 4.07
CA ALA A 299 5.72 21.45 3.78
C ALA A 299 7.01 22.28 3.96
N ALA A 300 7.75 22.06 5.06
CA ALA A 300 9.00 22.77 5.33
C ALA A 300 10.14 22.42 4.35
N ILE A 301 10.19 21.19 3.83
CA ILE A 301 11.16 20.81 2.77
C ILE A 301 10.85 21.55 1.46
N GLY A 302 9.57 21.74 1.18
CA GLY A 302 9.09 22.49 0.02
C GLY A 302 9.03 21.68 -1.27
N LYS A 303 8.10 22.08 -2.15
CA LYS A 303 7.76 21.37 -3.38
C LYS A 303 8.96 21.07 -4.28
N ALA A 304 9.79 22.07 -4.56
CA ALA A 304 10.91 21.95 -5.49
C ALA A 304 11.93 20.88 -5.06
N ASN A 305 12.26 20.81 -3.76
CA ASN A 305 13.18 19.82 -3.23
C ASN A 305 12.58 18.41 -3.24
N LEU A 306 11.28 18.29 -2.96
CA LEU A 306 10.56 17.03 -3.01
C LEU A 306 10.48 16.47 -4.44
N GLU A 307 10.19 17.33 -5.42
CA GLU A 307 10.16 17.00 -6.86
C GLU A 307 11.55 16.62 -7.37
N ALA A 308 12.59 17.39 -7.03
CA ALA A 308 13.95 17.08 -7.43
C ALA A 308 14.42 15.72 -6.88
N GLY A 309 14.11 15.42 -5.62
CA GLY A 309 14.45 14.15 -5.00
C GLY A 309 13.75 12.96 -5.65
N LEU A 310 12.45 13.09 -5.94
CA LEU A 310 11.70 12.06 -6.66
C LEU A 310 12.22 11.88 -8.09
N GLY A 311 12.46 12.98 -8.81
CA GLY A 311 12.97 12.95 -10.18
C GLY A 311 14.34 12.26 -10.28
N ALA A 312 15.22 12.49 -9.30
CA ALA A 312 16.50 11.78 -9.23
C ALA A 312 16.32 10.27 -9.06
N GLU A 313 15.39 9.83 -8.23
CA GLU A 313 15.11 8.39 -8.00
C GLU A 313 14.46 7.72 -9.20
N VAL A 314 13.55 8.41 -9.90
CA VAL A 314 12.96 7.93 -11.16
C VAL A 314 14.04 7.82 -12.24
N ALA A 315 14.96 8.78 -12.31
CA ALA A 315 16.05 8.76 -13.28
C ALA A 315 17.03 7.60 -13.06
N MET A 316 17.16 7.06 -11.85
CA MET A 316 18.00 5.87 -11.57
C MET A 316 17.50 4.60 -12.26
N GLN A 317 16.27 4.59 -12.77
CA GLN A 317 15.62 3.41 -13.35
C GLN A 317 15.71 3.37 -14.88
N ASN A 318 16.19 4.44 -15.51
CA ASN A 318 16.35 4.61 -16.96
C ASN A 318 17.83 4.59 -17.37
#